data_AF-A0A2V6CC90-F1
#
_entry.id   AF-A0A2V6CC90-F1
#
_cell.length_a   1.000
_cell.length_b   1.000
_cell.length_c   1.000
_cell.angle_alpha   90.00
_cell.angle_beta   90.00
_cell.angle_gamma   90.00
#
_symmetry.space_group_name_H-M   'P 1'
#
loop_
_entity.id
_entity.type
_entity.pdbx_description
1 polymer ?
#
loop_
_entity_poly.entity_id
_entity_poly.type
_entity_poly.pdbx_seq_one_letter_code
_entity_poly.pdbx_strand_id
1 'polypeptide(L)'
;MKLTKTLAGLAFAVALMVGSSALLAGQSCCVKAKAKGKECDHECCVKAHKEHKLCEKCQKEASCCDKAIAQGKECSHQCCKEATKEHKICEKCNKKEEKKEK
;
A
#
# COMPACT_ATOMS: atom_id res chain seq x y z
N MET A 1 -17.72 2.62 48.80
CA MET A 1 -16.49 2.57 47.97
C MET A 1 -16.84 1.85 46.68
N LYS A 2 -16.65 2.30 45.43
CA LYS A 2 -16.10 3.48 44.76
C LYS A 2 -16.78 3.45 43.36
N LEU A 3 -17.65 4.40 43.05
CA LEU A 3 -18.44 4.48 41.79
C LEU A 3 -17.98 5.66 40.91
N THR A 4 -16.71 6.03 40.98
CA THR A 4 -16.16 7.13 40.20
C THR A 4 -14.81 6.72 39.64
N LYS A 5 -14.60 7.09 38.37
CA LYS A 5 -13.32 7.23 37.66
C LYS A 5 -12.91 6.10 36.70
N THR A 6 -13.63 5.97 35.59
CA THR A 6 -13.05 5.56 34.28
C THR A 6 -14.03 5.86 33.15
N LEU A 7 -14.27 7.16 32.89
CA LEU A 7 -15.05 7.64 31.74
C LEU A 7 -14.26 8.66 30.90
N ALA A 8 -12.93 8.57 30.94
CA ALA A 8 -12.02 9.41 30.16
C ALA A 8 -11.00 8.47 29.50
N GLY A 9 -11.10 8.27 28.19
CA GLY A 9 -10.07 7.51 27.48
C GLY A 9 -10.41 6.94 26.12
N LEU A 10 -11.59 7.19 25.53
CA LEU A 10 -11.92 6.64 24.20
C LEU A 10 -12.44 7.72 23.23
N ALA A 11 -11.69 8.82 23.11
CA ALA A 11 -12.01 9.90 22.16
C ALA A 11 -10.79 10.39 21.36
N PHE A 12 -9.80 9.52 21.11
CA PHE A 12 -8.61 9.87 20.31
C PHE A 12 -8.17 8.73 19.37
N ALA A 13 -9.10 8.08 18.67
CA ALA A 13 -8.75 7.07 17.67
C ALA A 13 -9.54 7.17 16.34
N VAL A 14 -10.17 8.32 16.06
CA VAL A 14 -10.92 8.53 14.80
C VAL A 14 -10.21 9.51 13.84
N ALA A 15 -9.03 10.02 14.20
CA ALA A 15 -8.32 11.01 13.39
C ALA A 15 -7.34 10.43 12.33
N LEU A 16 -7.19 9.11 12.20
CA LEU A 16 -6.20 8.49 11.30
C LEU A 16 -6.80 7.73 10.10
N MET A 17 -8.07 7.98 9.74
CA MET A 17 -8.73 7.28 8.62
C MET A 17 -9.19 8.18 7.47
N VAL A 18 -8.66 9.40 7.36
CA VAL A 18 -8.94 10.28 6.21
C VAL A 18 -7.64 10.94 5.75
N GLY A 19 -6.79 10.21 5.03
CA GLY A 19 -5.56 10.82 4.54
C GLY A 19 -4.56 9.89 3.85
N SER A 20 -4.99 9.01 2.94
CA SER A 20 -4.01 8.28 2.11
C SER A 20 -4.46 8.03 0.67
N SER A 21 -5.63 8.53 0.26
CA SER A 21 -6.20 8.21 -1.04
C SER A 21 -5.70 9.10 -2.19
N ALA A 22 -4.99 10.19 -1.90
CA ALA A 22 -4.60 11.19 -2.90
C ALA A 22 -3.08 11.37 -3.12
N LEU A 23 -2.22 10.52 -2.53
CA LEU A 23 -0.76 10.74 -2.48
C LEU A 23 0.07 9.87 -3.45
N LEU A 24 -0.56 9.06 -4.32
CA LEU A 24 0.13 7.96 -5.00
C LEU A 24 -0.30 7.82 -6.47
N ALA A 25 -0.32 8.92 -7.23
CA ALA A 25 -0.81 8.96 -8.62
C ALA A 25 -0.01 8.07 -9.60
N GLY A 26 1.24 7.69 -9.30
CA GLY A 26 2.08 6.82 -10.14
C GLY A 26 2.19 5.35 -9.70
N GLN A 27 1.41 4.90 -8.71
CA GLN A 27 1.53 3.53 -8.18
C GLN A 27 0.31 2.67 -8.54
N SER A 28 0.53 1.38 -8.81
CA SER A 28 -0.57 0.45 -9.02
C SER A 28 -1.43 0.28 -7.77
N CYS A 29 -2.69 -0.11 -7.95
CA CYS A 29 -3.55 -0.47 -6.84
C CYS A 29 -3.00 -1.63 -6.00
N CYS A 30 -2.15 -2.50 -6.57
CA CYS A 30 -1.55 -3.64 -5.89
C CYS A 30 -0.48 -3.22 -4.90
N VAL A 31 0.43 -2.33 -5.32
CA VAL A 31 1.50 -1.79 -4.47
C VAL A 31 0.91 -0.99 -3.31
N LYS A 32 -0.15 -0.20 -3.59
CA LYS A 32 -0.88 0.55 -2.55
C LYS A 32 -1.56 -0.35 -1.52
N ALA A 33 -2.15 -1.47 -1.96
CA ALA A 33 -2.78 -2.41 -1.04
C ALA A 33 -1.73 -3.03 -0.11
N LYS A 34 -0.61 -3.50 -0.69
CA LYS A 34 0.50 -4.11 0.08
C LYS A 34 1.11 -3.15 1.09
N ALA A 35 1.23 -1.87 0.74
CA ALA A 35 1.65 -0.82 1.66
C ALA A 35 0.76 -0.71 2.91
N LYS A 36 -0.54 -0.96 2.75
CA LYS A 36 -1.53 -0.95 3.81
C LYS A 36 -1.62 -2.29 4.55
N GLY A 37 -0.70 -3.22 4.28
CA GLY A 37 -0.73 -4.59 4.79
C GLY A 37 -1.87 -5.43 4.25
N LYS A 38 -2.46 -5.05 3.11
CA LYS A 38 -3.58 -5.75 2.45
C LYS A 38 -3.15 -6.32 1.11
N GLU A 39 -3.82 -7.38 0.66
CA GLU A 39 -3.68 -7.84 -0.73
C GLU A 39 -4.56 -7.01 -1.65
N CYS A 40 -4.28 -7.03 -2.96
CA CYS A 40 -5.13 -6.35 -3.91
C CYS A 40 -6.39 -7.16 -4.18
N ASP A 41 -7.54 -6.65 -3.80
CA ASP A 41 -8.82 -7.35 -3.96
C ASP A 41 -9.49 -7.07 -5.32
N HIS A 42 -8.87 -6.29 -6.20
CA HIS A 42 -9.43 -6.03 -7.52
C HIS A 42 -9.48 -7.31 -8.35
N GLU A 43 -10.69 -7.69 -8.79
CA GLU A 43 -10.91 -8.94 -9.53
C GLU A 43 -9.99 -9.07 -10.77
N CYS A 44 -9.72 -7.96 -11.47
CA CYS A 44 -8.80 -7.94 -12.61
C CYS A 44 -7.33 -8.20 -12.23
N CYS A 45 -6.91 -7.81 -11.04
CA CYS A 45 -5.57 -8.06 -10.52
C CYS A 45 -5.48 -9.47 -9.94
N VAL A 46 -6.48 -9.91 -9.18
CA VAL A 46 -6.55 -11.26 -8.62
C VAL A 46 -6.52 -12.32 -9.72
N LYS A 47 -7.31 -12.15 -10.79
CA LYS A 47 -7.29 -13.06 -11.95
C LYS A 47 -5.91 -13.10 -12.62
N ALA A 48 -5.32 -11.94 -12.87
CA ALA A 48 -3.99 -11.86 -13.49
C ALA A 48 -2.90 -12.50 -12.60
N HIS A 49 -2.92 -12.25 -11.29
CA HIS A 49 -1.92 -12.76 -10.34
C HIS A 49 -2.06 -14.26 -10.11
N LYS A 50 -3.27 -14.83 -10.22
CA LYS A 50 -3.46 -16.29 -10.27
C LYS A 50 -2.73 -16.94 -11.46
N GLU A 51 -2.60 -16.21 -12.58
CA GLU A 51 -1.81 -16.63 -13.73
C GLU A 51 -0.35 -16.16 -13.66
N HIS A 52 0.10 -15.57 -12.54
CA HIS A 52 1.40 -14.92 -12.38
C HIS A 52 1.69 -13.80 -13.40
N LYS A 53 0.64 -13.20 -13.95
CA LYS A 53 0.69 -12.11 -14.92
C LYS A 53 0.40 -10.77 -14.26
N LEU A 54 0.92 -9.71 -14.87
CA LEU A 54 0.58 -8.35 -14.48
C LEU A 54 -0.83 -8.01 -14.98
N CYS A 55 -1.56 -7.22 -14.20
CA CYS A 55 -2.83 -6.69 -14.64
C CYS A 55 -2.60 -5.60 -15.71
N GLU A 56 -2.98 -5.87 -16.96
CA GLU A 56 -2.82 -4.92 -18.07
C GLU A 56 -3.62 -3.61 -17.88
N LYS A 57 -4.64 -3.64 -17.00
CA LYS A 57 -5.45 -2.45 -16.70
C LYS A 57 -4.84 -1.59 -15.60
N CYS A 58 -4.32 -2.23 -14.54
CA CYS A 58 -3.92 -1.53 -13.32
C CYS A 58 -2.40 -1.43 -13.13
N GLN A 59 -1.62 -2.23 -13.86
CA GLN A 59 -0.17 -2.34 -13.79
C GLN A 59 0.47 -2.08 -15.17
N LYS A 60 -0.03 -1.07 -15.91
CA LYS A 60 0.50 -0.68 -17.23
C LYS A 60 1.97 -0.30 -17.17
N GLU A 61 2.36 0.45 -16.14
CA GLU A 61 3.75 0.81 -15.84
C GLU A 61 4.24 0.02 -14.62
N ALA A 62 4.30 -1.30 -14.75
CA ALA A 62 4.64 -2.18 -13.63
C ALA A 62 6.06 -1.95 -13.11
N SER A 63 6.16 -1.59 -11.83
CA SER A 63 7.41 -1.51 -11.09
C SER A 63 7.98 -2.91 -10.78
N CYS A 64 9.21 -2.97 -10.27
CA CYS A 64 9.74 -4.24 -9.72
C CYS A 64 8.92 -4.75 -8.52
N CYS A 65 8.19 -3.87 -7.81
CA CYS A 65 7.28 -4.26 -6.74
C CYS A 65 6.02 -4.93 -7.31
N ASP A 66 5.46 -4.39 -8.39
CA ASP A 66 4.31 -4.97 -9.09
C ASP A 66 4.57 -6.37 -9.60
N LYS A 67 5.74 -6.58 -10.20
CA LYS A 67 6.17 -7.90 -10.70
C LYS A 67 6.30 -8.92 -9.58
N ALA A 68 6.83 -8.51 -8.43
CA ALA A 68 6.94 -9.40 -7.28
C ALA A 68 5.56 -9.78 -6.74
N ILE A 69 4.67 -8.79 -6.58
CA ILE A 69 3.30 -9.02 -6.09
C ILE A 69 2.53 -9.95 -7.02
N ALA A 70 2.63 -9.75 -8.35
CA ALA A 70 1.99 -10.64 -9.32
C ALA A 70 2.50 -12.08 -9.25
N GLN A 71 3.73 -12.30 -8.80
CA GLN A 71 4.28 -13.64 -8.55
C GLN A 71 3.95 -14.17 -7.15
N GLY A 72 3.14 -13.47 -6.35
CA GLY A 72 2.84 -13.83 -4.96
C GLY A 72 4.05 -13.70 -4.03
N LYS A 73 5.04 -12.86 -4.39
CA LYS A 73 6.30 -12.69 -3.65
C LYS A 73 6.50 -11.24 -3.24
N GLU A 74 7.36 -11.04 -2.26
CA GLU A 74 7.86 -9.70 -1.95
C GLU A 74 9.04 -9.35 -2.85
N CYS A 75 9.19 -8.06 -3.17
CA CYS A 75 10.27 -7.62 -4.05
C CYS A 75 11.63 -7.84 -3.37
N SER A 76 12.52 -8.56 -4.03
CA SER A 76 13.78 -9.03 -3.45
C SER A 76 14.89 -7.97 -3.44
N HIS A 77 14.68 -6.82 -4.07
CA HIS A 77 15.65 -5.73 -4.06
C HIS A 77 15.87 -5.21 -2.65
N GLN A 78 17.12 -4.87 -2.32
CA GLN A 78 17.48 -4.36 -1.00
C GLN A 78 16.65 -3.13 -0.60
N CYS A 79 16.46 -2.19 -1.52
CA CYS A 79 15.61 -1.01 -1.31
C CYS A 79 14.14 -1.33 -1.00
N CYS A 80 13.63 -2.48 -1.49
CA CYS A 80 12.26 -2.92 -1.22
C CYS A 80 12.17 -3.69 0.10
N LYS A 81 13.16 -4.52 0.41
CA LYS A 81 13.26 -5.21 1.69
C LYS A 81 13.32 -4.23 2.86
N GLU A 82 14.09 -3.14 2.73
CA GLU A 82 14.15 -2.08 3.74
C GLU A 82 12.79 -1.39 3.90
N ALA A 83 12.15 -1.01 2.79
CA ALA A 83 10.83 -0.38 2.82
C ALA A 83 9.76 -1.29 3.44
N THR A 84 9.72 -2.58 3.09
CA THR A 84 8.82 -3.56 3.69
C THR A 84 9.03 -3.68 5.20
N LYS A 85 10.28 -3.70 5.68
CA LYS A 85 10.59 -3.72 7.12
C LYS A 85 10.05 -2.50 7.85
N GLU A 86 10.03 -1.35 7.17
CA GLU A 86 9.43 -0.12 7.68
C GLU A 86 7.92 -0.02 7.44
N HIS A 87 7.29 -1.08 6.90
CA HIS A 87 5.89 -1.07 6.46
C HIS A 87 5.56 0.06 5.46
N LYS A 88 6.55 0.45 4.66
CA LYS A 88 6.47 1.50 3.65
C LYS A 88 6.60 0.91 2.25
N ILE A 89 6.15 1.70 1.27
CA ILE A 89 6.38 1.42 -0.13
C ILE A 89 7.82 1.82 -0.46
N CYS A 90 8.50 1.04 -1.30
CA CYS A 90 9.81 1.43 -1.80
C CYS A 90 9.70 2.71 -2.64
N GLU A 91 10.08 3.85 -2.07
CA GLU A 91 10.03 5.16 -2.75
C GLU A 91 11.05 5.27 -3.88
N LYS A 92 12.13 4.47 -3.86
CA LYS A 92 13.09 4.39 -4.97
C LYS A 92 12.47 3.78 -6.22
N CYS A 93 11.61 2.78 -6.05
CA CYS A 93 10.95 2.06 -7.15
C CYS A 93 9.57 2.62 -7.48
N ASN A 94 8.94 3.29 -6.53
CA ASN A 94 7.59 3.82 -6.62
C ASN A 94 7.61 5.29 -6.20
N LYS A 95 8.41 6.08 -6.92
CA LYS A 95 8.55 7.51 -6.64
C LYS A 95 7.17 8.15 -6.57
N LYS A 96 6.95 8.93 -5.52
CA LYS A 96 5.77 9.80 -5.45
C LYS A 96 5.97 10.84 -6.53
N GLU A 97 4.99 11.03 -7.39
CA GLU A 97 4.92 12.27 -8.15
C GLU A 97 4.76 13.37 -7.10
N GLU A 98 5.83 14.14 -6.87
CA GLU A 98 5.76 15.33 -6.04
C GLU A 98 4.66 16.19 -6.65
N LYS A 99 3.58 16.41 -5.90
CA LYS A 99 2.63 17.46 -6.22
C LYS A 99 3.50 18.72 -6.40
N LYS A 100 3.59 19.23 -7.63
CA LYS A 100 3.88 20.65 -7.83
C LYS A 100 2.78 21.38 -7.08
N GLU A 101 3.07 21.76 -5.83
CA GLU A 101 2.36 22.85 -5.18
C GLU A 101 2.45 24.03 -6.14
N LYS A 102 1.28 24.47 -6.60
CA LYS A 102 1.13 25.62 -7.47
C LYS A 102 0.28 26.63 -6.73
#